data_AF-A0A1F8LZK9-F1
#
_entry.id   AF-A0A1F8LZK9-F1
#
_cell.length_a   1.000
_cell.length_b   1.000
_cell.length_c   1.000
_cell.angle_alpha   90.00
_cell.angle_beta   90.00
_cell.angle_gamma   90.00
#
_symmetry.space_group_name_H-M   'P 1'
#
loop_
_entity.id
_entity.type
_entity.pdbx_description
1 polymer ?
#
loop_
_entity_poly.entity_id
_entity_poly.type
_entity_poly.pdbx_seq_one_letter_code
_entity_poly.pdbx_strand_id
1 'polypeptide(L)'
;MSLLNYPNNKGEVNMNKDFTPYKRLAERLDTLPNGFPPSDDGSELRLLAKLFTSEEATLASQLRIVLESSTQIAERLGFDHTPTRQILKSMAHQGLIRAGKVEGGLGYGLLPFVVGIYENQLGNLDEELARLFEDYYQSSFPKVLAVQPAIHRVVPVGESIKMNMQVAPYESAAGIIEQAQSWGVQDCICRVQTRLIGKPCNHPVDMCMVMSPAQDAFTNSNEIKALTKEEAYATLHRADQAGLVHSVSNNQRGDWYICNCCTCSCGILRGMAELGIANVIASSAFIITVDDTLCNACGLCV
;
A
#
# COMPACT_ATOMS: atom_id res chain seq x y z
N MET A 1 12.70 -28.92 2.92
CA MET A 1 11.51 -29.39 2.17
C MET A 1 10.47 -29.88 3.17
N SER A 2 9.59 -28.97 3.60
CA SER A 2 8.38 -29.31 4.34
C SER A 2 7.29 -28.42 3.77
N LEU A 3 6.47 -29.00 2.90
CA LEU A 3 5.26 -28.38 2.37
C LEU A 3 4.26 -28.32 3.53
N LEU A 4 4.10 -27.14 4.12
CA LEU A 4 3.04 -26.90 5.10
C LEU A 4 1.70 -26.98 4.38
N ASN A 5 1.00 -28.10 4.57
CA ASN A 5 -0.38 -28.30 4.15
C ASN A 5 -1.29 -27.32 4.87
N TYR A 6 -1.67 -26.23 4.19
CA TYR A 6 -2.79 -25.40 4.62
C TYR A 6 -4.11 -26.15 4.34
N PRO A 7 -5.04 -26.21 5.29
CA PRO A 7 -6.38 -26.73 5.02
C PRO A 7 -7.04 -25.84 3.96
N ASN A 8 -7.38 -26.46 2.83
CA ASN A 8 -8.17 -25.88 1.74
C ASN A 8 -9.57 -25.55 2.27
N ASN A 9 -9.72 -24.45 3.00
CA ASN A 9 -11.01 -23.91 3.36
C ASN A 9 -11.51 -23.11 2.17
N LYS A 10 -11.87 -23.83 1.09
CA LYS A 10 -12.59 -23.26 -0.04
C LYS A 10 -13.93 -22.79 0.51
N GLY A 11 -14.02 -21.54 0.93
CA GLY A 11 -15.29 -20.90 1.25
C GLY A 11 -16.23 -21.17 0.09
N GLU A 12 -17.37 -21.82 0.36
CA GLU A 12 -18.36 -22.15 -0.65
C GLU A 12 -18.73 -20.85 -1.38
N VAL A 13 -18.27 -20.75 -2.63
CA VAL A 13 -18.59 -19.62 -3.49
C VAL A 13 -20.10 -19.69 -3.72
N ASN A 14 -20.83 -18.71 -3.20
CA ASN A 14 -22.25 -18.56 -3.50
C ASN A 14 -22.38 -18.33 -5.02
N MET A 15 -22.66 -19.40 -5.77
CA MET A 15 -22.69 -19.42 -7.24
C MET A 15 -23.79 -18.53 -7.85
N ASN A 16 -24.61 -17.86 -7.03
CA ASN A 16 -25.68 -16.96 -7.47
C ASN A 16 -25.27 -15.47 -7.55
N LYS A 17 -24.03 -15.11 -7.21
CA LYS A 17 -23.55 -13.72 -7.34
C LYS A 17 -23.05 -13.47 -8.77
N ASP A 18 -23.60 -12.47 -9.47
CA ASP A 18 -23.05 -12.04 -10.76
C ASP A 18 -21.68 -11.38 -10.54
N PHE A 19 -20.62 -12.06 -11.00
CA PHE A 19 -19.25 -11.58 -10.86
C PHE A 19 -18.80 -10.64 -11.98
N THR A 20 -19.64 -10.38 -12.99
CA THR A 20 -19.30 -9.56 -14.15
C THR A 20 -18.79 -8.15 -13.78
N PRO A 21 -19.43 -7.42 -12.84
CA PRO A 21 -18.94 -6.10 -12.40
C PRO A 21 -17.53 -6.16 -11.79
N TYR A 22 -17.27 -7.17 -10.96
CA TYR A 22 -15.99 -7.34 -10.28
C TYR A 22 -14.89 -7.76 -11.24
N LYS A 23 -15.22 -8.57 -12.26
CA LYS A 23 -14.28 -8.92 -13.33
C LYS A 23 -13.84 -7.69 -14.11
N ARG A 24 -14.77 -6.81 -14.49
CA ARG A 24 -14.44 -5.54 -15.17
C ARG A 24 -13.59 -4.63 -14.30
N LEU A 25 -13.87 -4.57 -13.00
CA LEU A 25 -13.05 -3.80 -12.06
C LEU A 25 -11.65 -4.41 -11.93
N ALA A 26 -11.52 -5.74 -11.83
CA ALA A 26 -10.24 -6.42 -11.76
C ALA A 26 -9.39 -6.14 -13.02
N GLU A 27 -9.99 -6.31 -14.21
CA GLU A 27 -9.35 -5.99 -15.49
C GLU A 27 -8.92 -4.51 -15.54
N ARG A 28 -9.76 -3.60 -15.05
CA ARG A 28 -9.43 -2.18 -14.98
C ARG A 28 -8.24 -1.92 -14.04
N LEU A 29 -8.24 -2.48 -12.84
CA LEU A 29 -7.15 -2.34 -11.88
C LEU A 29 -5.85 -2.93 -12.42
N ASP A 30 -5.92 -4.01 -13.19
CA ASP A 30 -4.76 -4.65 -13.82
C ASP A 30 -4.14 -3.80 -14.94
N THR A 31 -4.91 -2.88 -15.54
CA THR A 31 -4.35 -1.91 -16.50
C THR A 31 -3.51 -0.81 -15.85
N LEU A 32 -3.52 -0.69 -14.52
CA LEU A 32 -2.74 0.31 -13.80
C LEU A 32 -1.27 -0.16 -13.68
N PRO A 33 -0.30 0.77 -13.54
CA PRO A 33 1.12 0.40 -13.42
C PRO A 33 1.43 -0.60 -12.30
N ASN A 34 0.65 -0.58 -11.23
CA ASN A 34 0.79 -1.49 -10.08
C ASN A 34 0.27 -2.91 -10.36
N GLY A 35 -0.60 -3.09 -11.37
CA GLY A 35 -1.26 -4.36 -11.68
C GLY A 35 -2.29 -4.81 -10.64
N PHE A 36 -3.09 -5.80 -11.05
CA PHE A 36 -4.04 -6.56 -10.24
C PHE A 36 -4.38 -7.87 -10.97
N PRO A 37 -3.38 -8.75 -11.15
CA PRO A 37 -3.45 -9.85 -12.09
C PRO A 37 -4.53 -10.87 -11.69
N PRO A 38 -5.19 -11.51 -12.68
CA PRO A 38 -6.23 -12.48 -12.42
C PRO A 38 -5.66 -13.72 -11.73
N SER A 39 -6.51 -14.36 -10.93
CA SER A 39 -6.18 -15.57 -10.20
C SER A 39 -6.95 -16.76 -10.75
N ASP A 40 -6.30 -17.93 -10.78
CA ASP A 40 -6.91 -19.14 -11.38
C ASP A 40 -8.13 -19.62 -10.57
N ASP A 41 -8.15 -19.28 -9.28
CA ASP A 41 -9.18 -19.66 -8.31
C ASP A 41 -10.24 -18.56 -8.05
N GLY A 42 -10.16 -17.40 -8.71
CA GLY A 42 -11.11 -16.29 -8.57
C GLY A 42 -11.05 -15.55 -7.22
N SER A 43 -9.93 -15.65 -6.50
CA SER A 43 -9.67 -14.99 -5.21
C SER A 43 -9.75 -13.46 -5.29
N GLU A 44 -9.26 -12.88 -6.38
CA GLU A 44 -9.31 -11.45 -6.69
C GLU A 44 -10.75 -10.96 -6.84
N LEU A 45 -11.62 -11.78 -7.45
CA LEU A 45 -13.04 -11.45 -7.62
C LEU A 45 -13.79 -11.50 -6.29
N ARG A 46 -13.51 -12.50 -5.44
CA ARG A 46 -14.10 -12.59 -4.09
C ARG A 46 -13.66 -11.41 -3.22
N LEU A 47 -12.38 -11.04 -3.30
CA LEU A 47 -11.81 -9.90 -2.60
C LEU A 47 -12.49 -8.59 -3.00
N LEU A 48 -12.61 -8.32 -4.31
CA LEU A 48 -13.36 -7.15 -4.79
C LEU A 48 -14.83 -7.19 -4.41
N ALA A 49 -15.44 -8.38 -4.39
CA ALA A 49 -16.85 -8.56 -4.03
C ALA A 49 -17.15 -8.40 -2.53
N LYS A 50 -16.13 -8.47 -1.66
CA LYS A 50 -16.19 -8.10 -0.24
C LYS A 50 -16.06 -6.59 -0.05
N LEU A 51 -15.29 -5.92 -0.90
CA LEU A 51 -15.00 -4.48 -0.80
C LEU A 51 -16.06 -3.60 -1.49
N PHE A 52 -16.58 -4.03 -2.64
CA PHE A 52 -17.46 -3.23 -3.48
C PHE A 52 -18.86 -3.86 -3.58
N THR A 53 -19.89 -3.02 -3.62
CA THR A 53 -21.17 -3.42 -4.21
C THR A 53 -21.05 -3.58 -5.73
N SER A 54 -22.01 -4.25 -6.36
CA SER A 54 -22.07 -4.41 -7.82
C SER A 54 -22.10 -3.07 -8.57
N GLU A 55 -22.86 -2.11 -8.05
CA GLU A 55 -22.98 -0.76 -8.63
C GLU A 55 -21.67 0.02 -8.49
N GLU A 56 -21.04 -0.02 -7.31
CA GLU A 56 -19.74 0.62 -7.07
C GLU A 56 -18.65 0.01 -7.95
N ALA A 57 -18.59 -1.33 -8.07
CA ALA A 57 -17.62 -1.99 -8.95
C ALA A 57 -17.80 -1.60 -10.43
N THR A 58 -19.06 -1.52 -10.88
CA THR A 58 -19.40 -1.09 -12.24
C THR A 58 -18.92 0.34 -12.51
N LEU A 59 -19.17 1.26 -11.58
CA LEU A 59 -18.74 2.66 -11.72
C LEU A 59 -17.21 2.79 -11.62
N ALA A 60 -16.59 2.16 -10.62
CA ALA A 60 -15.15 2.18 -10.37
C ALA A 60 -14.34 1.66 -11.58
N SER A 61 -14.84 0.62 -12.26
CA SER A 61 -14.20 0.06 -13.47
C SER A 61 -14.09 1.07 -14.63
N GLN A 62 -14.86 2.16 -14.60
CA GLN A 62 -14.90 3.19 -15.65
C GLN A 62 -14.25 4.51 -15.22
N LEU A 63 -13.68 4.56 -14.02
CA LEU A 63 -12.96 5.72 -13.52
C LEU A 63 -11.56 5.83 -14.14
N ARG A 64 -11.09 7.07 -14.24
CA ARG A 64 -9.70 7.41 -14.57
C ARG A 64 -8.92 7.61 -13.28
N ILE A 65 -7.58 7.49 -13.36
CA ILE A 65 -6.69 7.77 -12.23
C ILE A 65 -6.68 9.29 -11.94
N VAL A 66 -6.80 10.10 -12.99
CA VAL A 66 -6.91 11.56 -12.88
C VAL A 66 -8.26 11.92 -12.28
N LEU A 67 -8.26 12.88 -11.37
CA LEU A 67 -9.49 13.34 -10.71
C LEU A 67 -10.41 14.03 -11.72
N GLU A 68 -11.66 13.57 -11.75
CA GLU A 68 -12.76 14.19 -12.50
C GLU A 68 -13.87 14.57 -11.50
N SER A 69 -14.54 15.70 -11.72
CA SER A 69 -15.72 16.07 -10.92
C SER A 69 -16.85 15.07 -11.15
N SER A 70 -17.80 14.99 -10.21
CA SER A 70 -18.97 14.11 -10.40
C SER A 70 -19.78 14.45 -11.65
N THR A 71 -19.82 15.73 -12.06
CA THR A 71 -20.45 16.18 -13.30
C THR A 71 -19.71 15.64 -14.52
N GLN A 72 -18.39 15.79 -14.57
CA GLN A 72 -17.57 15.31 -15.68
C GLN A 72 -17.67 13.78 -15.84
N ILE A 73 -17.68 13.04 -14.72
CA ILE A 73 -17.84 11.58 -14.73
C ILE A 73 -19.22 11.21 -15.27
N ALA A 74 -20.28 11.85 -14.76
CA ALA A 74 -21.65 11.58 -15.18
C ALA A 74 -21.86 11.85 -16.68
N GLU A 75 -21.39 12.99 -17.19
CA GLU A 75 -21.48 13.36 -18.61
C GLU A 75 -20.69 12.38 -19.50
N ARG A 76 -19.47 12.03 -19.12
CA ARG A 76 -18.61 11.11 -19.89
C ARG A 76 -19.21 9.71 -19.98
N LEU A 77 -19.88 9.25 -18.92
CA LEU A 77 -20.45 7.90 -18.82
C LEU A 77 -21.92 7.84 -19.26
N GLY A 78 -22.56 8.99 -19.52
CA GLY A 78 -23.99 9.05 -19.81
C GLY A 78 -24.87 8.66 -18.62
N PHE A 79 -24.42 8.93 -17.38
CA PHE A 79 -25.16 8.66 -16.16
C PHE A 79 -25.78 9.92 -15.56
N ASP A 80 -26.80 9.74 -14.73
CA ASP A 80 -27.39 10.84 -13.97
C ASP A 80 -26.41 11.35 -12.91
N HIS A 81 -26.27 12.67 -12.83
CA HIS A 81 -25.29 13.31 -11.95
C HIS A 81 -25.52 13.02 -10.46
N THR A 82 -26.76 13.17 -9.97
CA THR A 82 -27.06 13.07 -8.53
C THR A 82 -26.79 11.66 -7.98
N PRO A 83 -27.30 10.56 -8.59
CA PRO A 83 -26.96 9.20 -8.15
C PRO A 83 -25.47 8.89 -8.27
N THR A 84 -24.83 9.27 -9.39
CA THR A 84 -23.39 9.07 -9.60
C THR A 84 -22.58 9.72 -8.47
N ARG A 85 -22.92 10.96 -8.10
CA ARG A 85 -22.26 11.69 -7.02
C ARG A 85 -22.43 10.98 -5.67
N GLN A 86 -23.59 10.38 -5.38
CA GLN A 86 -23.80 9.66 -4.13
C GLN A 86 -22.92 8.41 -4.04
N ILE A 87 -22.86 7.61 -5.11
CA ILE A 87 -22.02 6.40 -5.18
C ILE A 87 -20.53 6.78 -5.06
N LEU A 88 -20.07 7.82 -5.77
CA LEU A 88 -18.69 8.33 -5.67
C LEU A 88 -18.34 8.77 -4.24
N LYS A 89 -19.26 9.44 -3.54
CA LYS A 89 -19.05 9.83 -2.15
C LYS A 89 -18.97 8.64 -1.21
N SER A 90 -19.83 7.63 -1.41
CA SER A 90 -19.80 6.37 -0.65
C SER A 90 -18.43 5.69 -0.79
N MET A 91 -18.01 5.43 -2.04
CA MET A 91 -16.73 4.78 -2.30
C MET A 91 -15.53 5.58 -1.76
N ALA A 92 -15.56 6.91 -1.85
CA ALA A 92 -14.50 7.75 -1.31
C ALA A 92 -14.43 7.68 0.23
N HIS A 93 -15.58 7.66 0.90
CA HIS A 93 -15.66 7.51 2.36
C HIS A 93 -15.19 6.11 2.83
N GLN A 94 -15.44 5.08 2.03
CA GLN A 94 -14.94 3.72 2.27
C GLN A 94 -13.46 3.53 1.89
N GLY A 95 -12.80 4.57 1.37
CA GLY A 95 -11.39 4.50 0.95
C GLY A 95 -11.14 3.70 -0.33
N LEU A 96 -12.19 3.38 -1.09
CA LEU A 96 -12.14 2.56 -2.30
C LEU A 96 -11.72 3.33 -3.57
N ILE A 97 -11.84 4.65 -3.53
CA ILE A 97 -11.41 5.55 -4.61
C ILE A 97 -10.75 6.80 -4.03
N ARG A 98 -9.99 7.50 -4.86
CA ARG A 98 -9.36 8.77 -4.50
C ARG A 98 -10.40 9.89 -4.56
N ALA A 99 -10.37 10.78 -3.59
CA ALA A 99 -11.04 12.06 -3.65
C ALA A 99 -10.04 13.21 -3.44
N GLY A 100 -10.26 14.35 -4.09
CA GLY A 100 -9.38 15.51 -3.97
C GLY A 100 -9.98 16.76 -4.59
N LYS A 101 -9.36 17.91 -4.32
CA LYS A 101 -9.82 19.19 -4.89
C LYS A 101 -9.57 19.22 -6.40
N VAL A 102 -10.58 19.64 -7.15
CA VAL A 102 -10.52 19.96 -8.59
C VAL A 102 -11.19 21.30 -8.82
N GLU A 103 -11.06 21.87 -10.01
CA GLU A 103 -11.83 23.05 -10.40
C GLU A 103 -13.33 22.74 -10.29
N GLY A 104 -14.07 23.60 -9.58
CA GLY A 104 -15.50 23.40 -9.33
C GLY A 104 -15.85 22.47 -8.15
N GLY A 105 -14.87 22.00 -7.35
CA GLY A 105 -15.14 21.38 -6.05
C GLY A 105 -14.37 20.08 -5.79
N LEU A 106 -15.11 19.01 -5.50
CA LEU A 106 -14.54 17.70 -5.16
C LEU A 106 -14.53 16.79 -6.39
N GLY A 107 -13.35 16.27 -6.72
CA GLY A 107 -13.13 15.32 -7.81
C GLY A 107 -12.77 13.94 -7.27
N TYR A 108 -12.93 12.94 -8.14
CA TYR A 108 -12.82 11.53 -7.85
C TYR A 108 -11.97 10.82 -8.90
N GLY A 109 -11.23 9.80 -8.48
CA GLY A 109 -10.40 9.01 -9.40
C GLY A 109 -10.12 7.61 -8.84
N LEU A 110 -9.77 6.69 -9.73
CA LEU A 110 -9.44 5.31 -9.37
C LEU A 110 -8.13 5.25 -8.59
N LEU A 111 -8.10 4.41 -7.55
CA LEU A 111 -6.89 4.03 -6.84
C LEU A 111 -6.35 2.70 -7.38
N PRO A 112 -5.03 2.48 -7.39
CA PRO A 112 -4.48 1.14 -7.52
C PRO A 112 -4.90 0.28 -6.33
N PHE A 113 -4.89 -1.04 -6.49
CA PHE A 113 -5.23 -1.93 -5.39
C PHE A 113 -4.18 -1.88 -4.27
N VAL A 114 -2.90 -2.01 -4.63
CA VAL A 114 -1.73 -1.84 -3.74
C VAL A 114 -0.69 -0.97 -4.48
N VAL A 115 -0.20 0.16 -3.98
CA VAL A 115 -0.56 0.84 -2.73
C VAL A 115 -1.74 1.78 -2.96
N GLY A 116 -2.88 1.50 -2.35
CA GLY A 116 -4.10 2.30 -2.52
C GLY A 116 -5.28 1.71 -1.77
N ILE A 117 -6.18 1.02 -2.49
CA ILE A 117 -7.44 0.51 -1.94
C ILE A 117 -7.19 -0.33 -0.69
N TYR A 118 -6.23 -1.27 -0.75
CA TYR A 118 -5.91 -2.18 0.35
C TYR A 118 -5.48 -1.42 1.60
N GLU A 119 -4.49 -0.53 1.51
CA GLU A 119 -3.98 0.23 2.66
C GLU A 119 -5.05 1.11 3.31
N ASN A 120 -5.99 1.63 2.53
CA ASN A 120 -7.13 2.39 3.03
C ASN A 120 -8.15 1.54 3.81
N GLN A 121 -8.05 0.21 3.79
CA GLN A 121 -8.94 -0.67 4.55
C GLN A 121 -8.49 -0.92 5.99
N LEU A 122 -7.42 -0.29 6.47
CA LEU A 122 -6.90 -0.52 7.82
C LEU A 122 -7.98 -0.43 8.91
N GLY A 123 -8.82 0.62 8.89
CA GLY A 123 -9.91 0.80 9.85
C GLY A 123 -11.07 -0.20 9.73
N ASN A 124 -11.20 -0.87 8.58
CA ASN A 124 -12.29 -1.80 8.27
C ASN A 124 -11.82 -3.27 8.16
N LEU A 125 -10.54 -3.54 8.41
CA LEU A 125 -9.95 -4.86 8.18
C LEU A 125 -10.44 -5.88 9.22
N ASP A 126 -11.33 -6.77 8.79
CA ASP A 126 -11.80 -7.92 9.55
C ASP A 126 -11.05 -9.22 9.16
N GLU A 127 -11.30 -10.30 9.89
CA GLU A 127 -10.67 -11.60 9.62
C GLU A 127 -11.01 -12.14 8.22
N GLU A 128 -12.24 -11.93 7.74
CA GLU A 128 -12.68 -12.39 6.42
C GLU A 128 -11.89 -11.68 5.31
N LEU A 129 -11.82 -10.35 5.35
CA LEU A 129 -11.05 -9.56 4.39
C LEU A 129 -9.55 -9.89 4.47
N ALA A 130 -9.02 -10.11 5.67
CA ALA A 130 -7.64 -10.53 5.87
C ALA A 130 -7.33 -11.90 5.23
N ARG A 131 -8.27 -12.85 5.29
CA ARG A 131 -8.16 -14.16 4.63
C ARG A 131 -8.30 -14.06 3.12
N LEU A 132 -9.28 -13.30 2.62
CA LEU A 132 -9.46 -13.07 1.18
C LEU A 132 -8.23 -12.41 0.55
N PHE A 133 -7.60 -11.47 1.26
CA PHE A 133 -6.33 -10.89 0.81
C PHE A 133 -5.20 -11.92 0.81
N GLU A 134 -5.08 -12.78 1.84
CA GLU A 134 -4.05 -13.84 1.85
C GLU A 134 -4.25 -14.85 0.72
N ASP A 135 -5.50 -15.24 0.41
CA ASP A 135 -5.81 -16.15 -0.70
C ASP A 135 -5.36 -15.55 -2.03
N TYR A 136 -5.70 -14.28 -2.27
CA TYR A 136 -5.24 -13.54 -3.45
C TYR A 136 -3.72 -13.36 -3.47
N TYR A 137 -3.13 -13.09 -2.30
CA TYR A 137 -1.69 -12.97 -2.12
C TYR A 137 -0.98 -14.24 -2.61
N GLN A 138 -1.35 -15.41 -2.08
CA GLN A 138 -0.71 -16.67 -2.44
C GLN A 138 -0.99 -17.07 -3.90
N SER A 139 -2.17 -16.72 -4.44
CA SER A 139 -2.60 -17.13 -5.76
C SER A 139 -1.98 -16.30 -6.90
N SER A 140 -1.88 -14.97 -6.76
CA SER A 140 -1.52 -14.11 -7.90
C SER A 140 -0.69 -12.87 -7.60
N PHE A 141 -0.59 -12.43 -6.36
CA PHE A 141 0.27 -11.29 -6.01
C PHE A 141 1.77 -11.51 -6.31
N PRO A 142 2.35 -12.72 -6.32
CA PRO A 142 3.71 -12.96 -6.82
C PRO A 142 3.95 -12.40 -8.23
N LYS A 143 2.92 -12.42 -9.09
CA LYS A 143 3.00 -11.87 -10.45
C LYS A 143 3.22 -10.36 -10.41
N VAL A 144 2.58 -9.65 -9.48
CA VAL A 144 2.80 -8.21 -9.23
C VAL A 144 4.23 -7.95 -8.79
N LEU A 145 4.74 -8.74 -7.84
CA LEU A 145 6.09 -8.58 -7.29
C LEU A 145 7.22 -8.88 -8.28
N ALA A 146 6.92 -9.63 -9.35
CA ALA A 146 7.89 -9.97 -10.39
C ALA A 146 7.99 -8.92 -11.51
N VAL A 147 7.03 -7.99 -11.60
CA VAL A 147 7.00 -6.96 -12.65
C VAL A 147 7.89 -5.77 -12.26
N GLN A 148 8.56 -5.19 -13.26
CA GLN A 148 9.38 -3.99 -13.12
C GLN A 148 8.73 -2.80 -13.83
N PRO A 149 8.90 -1.56 -13.32
CA PRO A 149 9.65 -1.21 -12.10
C PRO A 149 8.92 -1.67 -10.82
N ALA A 150 9.68 -2.04 -9.79
CA ALA A 150 9.11 -2.42 -8.50
C ALA A 150 8.25 -1.28 -7.90
N ILE A 151 7.18 -1.63 -7.16
CA ILE A 151 6.23 -0.67 -6.58
C ILE A 151 6.91 0.20 -5.51
N HIS A 152 7.77 -0.40 -4.70
CA HIS A 152 8.53 0.28 -3.65
C HIS A 152 10.02 0.38 -3.99
N ARG A 153 10.69 1.33 -3.33
CA ARG A 153 12.15 1.42 -3.25
C ARG A 153 12.61 1.59 -1.80
N VAL A 154 13.80 1.10 -1.49
CA VAL A 154 14.43 1.30 -0.18
C VAL A 154 15.01 2.71 -0.08
N VAL A 155 14.85 3.35 1.09
CA VAL A 155 15.47 4.64 1.40
C VAL A 155 16.28 4.56 2.71
N PRO A 156 17.54 4.99 2.75
CA PRO A 156 18.30 5.10 4.00
C PRO A 156 17.79 6.22 4.92
N VAL A 157 18.04 6.06 6.22
CA VAL A 157 18.01 7.16 7.20
C VAL A 157 19.33 7.90 7.04
N GLY A 158 19.30 9.18 6.66
CA GLY A 158 20.45 9.95 6.17
C GLY A 158 21.70 9.96 7.05
N GLU A 159 21.61 9.56 8.32
CA GLU A 159 22.75 9.35 9.23
C GLU A 159 23.77 8.31 8.72
N SER A 160 23.30 7.32 7.95
CA SER A 160 24.14 6.27 7.37
C SER A 160 24.90 6.69 6.10
N ILE A 161 24.65 7.89 5.58
CA ILE A 161 25.23 8.38 4.32
C ILE A 161 26.36 9.38 4.63
N LYS A 162 27.50 9.23 3.95
CA LYS A 162 28.59 10.21 4.07
C LYS A 162 28.09 11.59 3.64
N MET A 163 28.14 12.55 4.57
CA MET A 163 27.63 13.93 4.42
C MET A 163 28.31 14.77 3.32
N ASN A 164 29.31 14.23 2.62
CA ASN A 164 30.00 14.91 1.51
C ASN A 164 29.33 14.70 0.14
N MET A 165 28.23 13.93 0.07
CA MET A 165 27.47 13.69 -1.14
C MET A 165 26.15 14.47 -1.11
N GLN A 166 25.81 15.17 -2.19
CA GLN A 166 24.50 15.79 -2.34
C GLN A 166 23.46 14.69 -2.58
N VAL A 167 22.77 14.27 -1.53
CA VAL A 167 21.66 13.30 -1.60
C VAL A 167 20.42 14.03 -2.05
N ALA A 168 19.77 13.55 -3.11
CA ALA A 168 18.49 14.14 -3.50
C ALA A 168 17.47 13.83 -2.38
N PRO A 169 16.65 14.79 -1.91
CA PRO A 169 15.89 14.57 -0.68
C PRO A 169 14.89 13.41 -0.76
N TYR A 170 14.40 13.06 -1.96
CA TYR A 170 13.55 11.88 -2.16
C TYR A 170 14.31 10.56 -1.95
N GLU A 171 15.64 10.54 -2.05
CA GLU A 171 16.45 9.33 -1.88
C GLU A 171 16.76 9.00 -0.41
N SER A 172 16.24 9.77 0.56
CA SER A 172 16.42 9.49 1.98
C SER A 172 15.12 9.67 2.77
N ALA A 173 14.92 8.82 3.79
CA ALA A 173 13.75 8.93 4.67
C ALA A 173 13.72 10.28 5.42
N ALA A 174 14.90 10.79 5.80
CA ALA A 174 15.05 12.11 6.40
C ALA A 174 14.62 13.23 5.44
N GLY A 175 15.12 13.23 4.21
CA GLY A 175 14.74 14.23 3.21
C GLY A 175 13.24 14.23 2.87
N ILE A 176 12.60 13.06 2.91
CA ILE A 176 11.14 12.93 2.78
C ILE A 176 10.41 13.56 3.98
N ILE A 177 10.89 13.34 5.22
CA ILE A 177 10.35 14.03 6.41
C ILE A 177 10.49 15.55 6.25
N GLU A 178 11.64 16.04 5.81
CA GLU A 178 11.91 17.47 5.63
C GLU A 178 10.99 18.16 4.62
N GLN A 179 10.51 17.45 3.60
CA GLN A 179 9.63 18.01 2.56
C GLN A 179 8.16 18.15 3.00
N ALA A 180 7.76 17.47 4.07
CA ALA A 180 6.38 17.47 4.53
C ALA A 180 6.08 18.67 5.44
N GLN A 181 4.79 18.95 5.64
CA GLN A 181 4.27 19.95 6.57
C GLN A 181 3.43 19.31 7.70
N SER A 182 3.13 18.01 7.58
CA SER A 182 2.44 17.24 8.61
C SER A 182 2.87 15.78 8.50
N TRP A 183 2.99 15.14 9.66
CA TRP A 183 3.41 13.75 9.80
C TRP A 183 2.40 13.02 10.66
N GLY A 184 2.22 11.74 10.36
CA GLY A 184 1.37 10.86 11.14
C GLY A 184 1.93 9.44 11.14
N VAL A 185 1.50 8.67 12.13
CA VAL A 185 1.76 7.23 12.20
C VAL A 185 0.45 6.49 12.43
N GLN A 186 0.35 5.32 11.81
CA GLN A 186 -0.76 4.40 11.98
C GLN A 186 -0.23 2.96 12.03
N ASP A 187 -1.12 2.05 12.40
CA ASP A 187 -0.82 0.63 12.40
C ASP A 187 -0.48 0.13 10.99
N CYS A 188 0.49 -0.77 10.90
CA CYS A 188 0.86 -1.41 9.64
C CYS A 188 -0.21 -2.44 9.27
N ILE A 189 -1.00 -2.14 8.24
CA ILE A 189 -2.06 -3.02 7.75
C ILE A 189 -1.58 -4.45 7.49
N CYS A 190 -0.37 -4.62 6.96
CA CYS A 190 0.20 -5.94 6.71
C CYS A 190 0.39 -6.75 8.00
N ARG A 191 0.87 -6.14 9.09
CA ARG A 191 1.01 -6.82 10.40
C ARG A 191 -0.34 -7.09 11.05
N VAL A 192 -1.30 -6.18 10.88
CA VAL A 192 -2.68 -6.37 11.35
C VAL A 192 -3.34 -7.54 10.61
N GLN A 193 -3.20 -7.58 9.28
CA GLN A 193 -3.71 -8.65 8.41
C GLN A 193 -3.15 -10.01 8.82
N THR A 194 -1.83 -10.17 8.93
CA THR A 194 -1.25 -11.47 9.29
C THR A 194 -1.64 -11.89 10.71
N ARG A 195 -1.77 -10.95 11.65
CA ARG A 195 -2.28 -11.23 13.01
C ARG A 195 -3.71 -11.78 12.98
N LEU A 196 -4.61 -11.17 12.18
CA LEU A 196 -6.01 -11.60 12.06
C LEU A 196 -6.14 -13.03 11.53
N ILE A 197 -5.20 -13.49 10.70
CA ILE A 197 -5.17 -14.86 10.18
C ILE A 197 -4.31 -15.84 11.00
N GLY A 198 -3.92 -15.46 12.22
CA GLY A 198 -3.17 -16.33 13.14
C GLY A 198 -1.67 -16.41 12.90
N LYS A 199 -1.09 -15.47 12.14
CA LYS A 199 0.35 -15.36 11.83
C LYS A 199 0.92 -14.02 12.33
N PRO A 200 0.96 -13.76 13.65
CA PRO A 200 1.39 -12.47 14.17
C PRO A 200 2.87 -12.18 13.85
N CYS A 201 3.16 -10.90 13.61
CA CYS A 201 4.52 -10.38 13.49
C CYS A 201 5.02 -9.92 14.86
N ASN A 202 6.28 -10.20 15.21
CA ASN A 202 6.89 -9.73 16.47
C ASN A 202 7.38 -8.27 16.40
N HIS A 203 7.40 -7.65 15.22
CA HIS A 203 7.80 -6.26 15.07
C HIS A 203 6.68 -5.31 15.53
N PRO A 204 7.03 -4.07 15.96
CA PRO A 204 6.04 -3.08 16.35
C PRO A 204 5.02 -2.80 15.22
N VAL A 205 3.75 -2.68 15.60
CA VAL A 205 2.65 -2.51 14.64
C VAL A 205 2.50 -1.05 14.21
N ASP A 206 2.75 -0.10 15.11
CA ASP A 206 2.59 1.36 15.00
C ASP A 206 3.73 2.02 14.23
N MET A 207 3.95 1.57 12.98
CA MET A 207 5.15 1.87 12.21
C MET A 207 4.86 2.33 10.78
N CYS A 208 3.60 2.43 10.34
CA CYS A 208 3.30 2.94 9.01
C CYS A 208 3.20 4.47 9.07
N MET A 209 4.15 5.18 8.47
CA MET A 209 4.17 6.64 8.51
C MET A 209 3.50 7.22 7.28
N VAL A 210 2.75 8.30 7.48
CA VAL A 210 2.10 9.09 6.42
C VAL A 210 2.51 10.55 6.55
N MET A 211 2.59 11.24 5.42
CA MET A 211 3.02 12.63 5.36
C MET A 211 2.15 13.43 4.39
N SER A 212 2.04 14.73 4.66
CA SER A 212 1.27 15.64 3.81
C SER A 212 2.02 16.96 3.60
N PRO A 213 1.94 17.56 2.40
CA PRO A 213 2.40 18.92 2.16
C PRO A 213 1.44 19.98 2.74
N ALA A 214 0.25 19.59 3.20
CA ALA A 214 -0.69 20.47 3.87
C ALA A 214 -0.46 20.42 5.40
N GLN A 215 -0.55 21.58 6.04
CA GLN A 215 -0.54 21.69 7.50
C GLN A 215 -1.79 21.05 8.11
N ASP A 216 -1.65 20.53 9.33
CA ASP A 216 -2.71 19.93 10.15
C ASP A 216 -3.50 18.79 9.48
N ALA A 217 -2.89 18.12 8.49
CA ALA A 217 -3.57 17.13 7.65
C ALA A 217 -4.13 15.94 8.44
N PHE A 218 -3.56 15.64 9.61
CA PHE A 218 -3.89 14.46 10.42
C PHE A 218 -4.51 14.81 11.78
N THR A 219 -4.66 16.09 12.11
CA THR A 219 -5.08 16.53 13.46
C THR A 219 -6.48 16.03 13.86
N ASN A 220 -7.37 15.82 12.88
CA ASN A 220 -8.73 15.33 13.11
C ASN A 220 -8.93 13.85 12.71
N SER A 221 -7.84 13.11 12.49
CA SER A 221 -7.93 11.69 12.12
C SER A 221 -8.17 10.83 13.36
N ASN A 222 -9.09 9.88 13.26
CA ASN A 222 -9.32 8.87 14.30
C ASN A 222 -8.36 7.67 14.17
N GLU A 223 -7.77 7.47 12.99
CA GLU A 223 -6.92 6.31 12.66
C GLU A 223 -5.43 6.66 12.65
N ILE A 224 -5.10 7.89 12.25
CA ILE A 224 -3.72 8.36 12.14
C ILE A 224 -3.40 9.21 13.36
N LYS A 225 -2.41 8.77 14.14
CA LYS A 225 -1.84 9.59 15.20
C LYS A 225 -0.97 10.67 14.57
N ALA A 226 -1.38 11.94 14.71
CA ALA A 226 -0.56 13.08 14.31
C ALA A 226 0.75 13.11 15.11
N LEU A 227 1.84 13.46 14.43
CA LEU A 227 3.19 13.54 14.99
C LEU A 227 3.79 14.93 14.76
N THR A 228 4.65 15.37 15.68
CA THR A 228 5.63 16.40 15.35
C THR A 228 6.71 15.85 14.43
N LYS A 229 7.52 16.73 13.85
CA LYS A 229 8.66 16.35 13.02
C LYS A 229 9.68 15.52 13.80
N GLU A 230 9.94 15.88 15.05
CA GLU A 230 10.86 15.18 15.96
C GLU A 230 10.32 13.78 16.28
N GLU A 231 9.02 13.64 16.50
CA GLU A 231 8.38 12.33 16.71
C GLU A 231 8.40 11.46 15.44
N ALA A 232 8.34 12.07 14.25
CA ALA A 232 8.52 11.35 12.99
C ALA A 232 9.94 10.78 12.87
N TYR A 233 10.97 11.57 13.20
CA TYR A 233 12.36 11.09 13.27
C TYR A 233 12.53 9.99 14.32
N ALA A 234 11.94 10.16 15.51
CA ALA A 234 11.97 9.14 16.55
C ALA A 234 11.31 7.83 16.08
N THR A 235 10.25 7.91 15.27
CA THR A 235 9.60 6.73 14.68
C THR A 235 10.52 6.00 13.70
N LEU A 236 11.24 6.73 12.82
CA LEU A 236 12.25 6.12 11.94
C LEU A 236 13.35 5.42 12.75
N HIS A 237 13.89 6.09 13.77
CA HIS A 237 14.95 5.49 14.58
C HIS A 237 14.47 4.22 15.31
N ARG A 238 13.24 4.24 15.82
CA ARG A 238 12.63 3.08 16.49
C ARG A 238 12.36 1.93 15.52
N ALA A 239 12.04 2.24 14.26
CA ALA A 239 11.91 1.25 13.19
C ALA A 239 13.27 0.62 12.84
N ASP A 240 14.32 1.44 12.73
CA ASP A 240 15.70 0.98 12.49
C ASP A 240 16.21 0.07 13.63
N GLN A 241 16.01 0.48 14.89
CA GLN A 241 16.33 -0.35 16.06
C GLN A 241 15.56 -1.69 16.08
N ALA A 242 14.38 -1.75 15.46
CA ALA A 242 13.59 -2.96 15.30
C ALA A 242 13.99 -3.78 14.07
N GLY A 243 15.02 -3.38 13.30
CA GLY A 243 15.47 -4.06 12.09
C GLY A 243 14.53 -3.93 10.90
N LEU A 244 13.71 -2.87 10.86
CA LEU A 244 12.77 -2.62 9.77
C LEU A 244 13.43 -1.89 8.60
N VAL A 245 13.04 -2.27 7.39
CA VAL A 245 13.51 -1.63 6.15
C VAL A 245 12.59 -0.47 5.81
N HIS A 246 13.13 0.75 5.74
CA HIS A 246 12.39 1.92 5.27
C HIS A 246 12.19 1.85 3.76
N SER A 247 10.94 1.92 3.33
CA SER A 247 10.56 1.88 1.93
C SER A 247 9.50 2.91 1.62
N VAL A 248 9.55 3.44 0.40
CA VAL A 248 8.59 4.41 -0.13
C VAL A 248 8.13 3.99 -1.52
N SER A 249 7.15 4.69 -2.07
CA SER A 249 6.76 4.52 -3.47
C SER A 249 7.98 4.69 -4.38
N ASN A 250 8.07 3.88 -5.43
CA ASN A 250 9.14 4.00 -6.41
C ASN A 250 8.89 5.14 -7.41
N ASN A 251 8.70 6.35 -6.89
CA ASN A 251 8.49 7.59 -7.64
C ASN A 251 9.48 8.64 -7.14
N GLN A 252 9.77 9.64 -7.99
CA GLN A 252 10.62 10.78 -7.62
C GLN A 252 9.85 11.90 -6.91
N ARG A 253 8.51 11.88 -6.98
CA ARG A 253 7.64 12.95 -6.48
C ARG A 253 6.38 12.36 -5.86
N GLY A 254 5.84 13.09 -4.89
CA GLY A 254 4.56 12.76 -4.29
C GLY A 254 4.63 11.60 -3.32
N ASP A 255 5.81 11.32 -2.74
CA ASP A 255 5.92 10.38 -1.62
C ASP A 255 5.11 10.91 -0.43
N TRP A 256 4.03 10.20 -0.11
CA TRP A 256 3.09 10.57 0.96
C TRP A 256 3.12 9.56 2.12
N TYR A 257 3.98 8.54 2.04
CA TYR A 257 4.16 7.55 3.09
C TYR A 257 5.61 7.08 3.19
N ILE A 258 5.97 6.58 4.38
CA ILE A 258 7.15 5.74 4.60
C ILE A 258 6.67 4.45 5.25
N CYS A 259 6.84 3.34 4.54
CA CYS A 259 6.56 2.00 5.05
C CYS A 259 7.82 1.43 5.72
N ASN A 260 7.73 1.14 7.02
CA ASN A 260 8.76 0.47 7.80
C ASN A 260 8.50 -1.04 7.81
N CYS A 261 9.04 -1.73 6.80
CA CYS A 261 8.65 -3.08 6.42
C CYS A 261 9.55 -4.17 7.02
N CYS A 262 9.02 -5.38 7.12
CA CYS A 262 9.76 -6.59 7.47
C CYS A 262 9.41 -7.70 6.49
N THR A 263 10.30 -8.66 6.32
CA THR A 263 10.07 -9.85 5.47
C THR A 263 9.07 -10.84 6.08
N CYS A 264 8.71 -10.69 7.36
CA CYS A 264 7.78 -11.59 8.04
C CYS A 264 6.32 -11.42 7.61
N SER A 265 5.91 -10.20 7.25
CA SER A 265 4.48 -9.88 7.08
C SER A 265 4.19 -8.86 5.98
N CYS A 266 5.15 -8.05 5.56
CA CYS A 266 4.91 -7.05 4.52
C CYS A 266 4.49 -7.71 3.21
N GLY A 267 3.37 -7.30 2.61
CA GLY A 267 2.92 -7.83 1.32
C GLY A 267 3.97 -7.71 0.21
N ILE A 268 4.87 -6.73 0.27
CA ILE A 268 5.95 -6.60 -0.70
C ILE A 268 7.17 -7.44 -0.29
N LEU A 269 7.76 -7.17 0.87
CA LEU A 269 9.03 -7.80 1.27
C LEU A 269 8.93 -9.29 1.60
N ARG A 270 7.77 -9.80 2.03
CA ARG A 270 7.62 -11.24 2.30
C ARG A 270 7.75 -12.09 1.05
N GLY A 271 7.53 -11.52 -0.14
CA GLY A 271 7.78 -12.21 -1.41
C GLY A 271 9.25 -12.61 -1.61
N MET A 272 10.21 -11.86 -1.05
CA MET A 272 11.62 -12.28 -1.05
C MET A 272 11.83 -13.54 -0.22
N ALA A 273 11.27 -13.57 0.99
CA ALA A 273 11.47 -14.66 1.94
C ALA A 273 10.67 -15.92 1.59
N GLU A 274 9.44 -15.77 1.12
CA GLU A 274 8.54 -16.88 0.84
C GLU A 274 8.72 -17.45 -0.57
N LEU A 275 9.06 -16.61 -1.55
CA LEU A 275 9.02 -16.96 -2.97
C LEU A 275 10.40 -16.85 -3.66
N GLY A 276 11.42 -16.35 -2.95
CA GLY A 276 12.77 -16.20 -3.49
C GLY A 276 12.89 -15.14 -4.59
N ILE A 277 11.93 -14.22 -4.71
CA ILE A 277 11.97 -13.15 -5.70
C ILE A 277 12.95 -12.08 -5.19
N ALA A 278 14.15 -12.00 -5.77
CA ALA A 278 15.19 -11.10 -5.27
C ALA A 278 14.87 -9.60 -5.41
N ASN A 279 14.05 -9.22 -6.39
CA ASN A 279 13.83 -7.82 -6.81
C ASN A 279 12.41 -7.30 -6.54
N VAL A 280 11.74 -7.77 -5.47
CA VAL A 280 10.37 -7.29 -5.11
C VAL A 280 10.33 -5.80 -4.74
N ILE A 281 11.49 -5.24 -4.37
CA ILE A 281 11.67 -3.85 -4.01
C ILE A 281 12.90 -3.32 -4.76
N ALA A 282 12.81 -2.09 -5.27
CA ALA A 282 13.96 -1.44 -5.89
C ALA A 282 15.02 -1.16 -4.81
N SER A 283 16.27 -1.48 -5.15
CA SER A 283 17.41 -1.22 -4.28
C SER A 283 17.55 0.28 -4.01
N SER A 284 18.13 0.59 -2.86
CA SER A 284 18.62 1.95 -2.59
C SER A 284 19.61 2.37 -3.67
N ALA A 285 19.65 3.67 -4.00
CA ALA A 285 20.71 4.25 -4.82
C ALA A 285 22.09 4.20 -4.11
N PHE A 286 22.10 3.88 -2.82
CA PHE A 286 23.28 3.79 -1.97
C PHE A 286 23.65 2.34 -1.67
N ILE A 287 24.95 2.04 -1.70
CA ILE A 287 25.52 0.74 -1.37
C ILE A 287 26.31 0.86 -0.07
N ILE A 288 26.11 -0.09 0.84
CA ILE A 288 26.89 -0.18 2.08
C ILE A 288 28.34 -0.47 1.73
N THR A 289 29.27 0.33 2.25
CA THR A 289 30.71 0.08 2.14
C THR A 289 31.26 -0.20 3.52
N VAL A 290 31.87 -1.37 3.70
CA VAL A 290 32.52 -1.76 4.96
C VAL A 290 33.90 -1.11 5.03
N ASP A 291 34.23 -0.53 6.17
CA ASP A 291 35.61 -0.14 6.47
C ASP A 291 36.36 -1.36 7.01
N ASP A 292 37.19 -1.97 6.15
CA ASP A 292 37.95 -3.17 6.48
C ASP A 292 38.88 -2.99 7.68
N THR A 293 39.27 -1.76 8.01
CA THR A 293 40.14 -1.48 9.16
C THR A 293 39.38 -1.51 10.50
N LEU A 294 38.07 -1.27 10.46
CA LEU A 294 37.18 -1.31 11.62
C LEU A 294 36.40 -2.63 11.69
N CYS A 295 36.38 -3.41 10.61
CA CYS A 295 35.64 -4.65 10.52
C CYS A 295 36.22 -5.73 11.44
N ASN A 296 35.39 -6.24 12.35
CA ASN A 296 35.70 -7.38 13.20
C ASN A 296 35.02 -8.69 12.72
N ALA A 297 34.54 -8.72 11.47
CA ALA A 297 33.82 -9.84 10.88
C ALA A 297 32.57 -10.31 11.65
N CYS A 298 31.89 -9.41 12.37
CA CYS A 298 30.67 -9.74 13.10
C CYS A 298 29.44 -10.00 12.21
N GLY A 299 29.48 -9.59 10.94
CA GLY A 299 28.38 -9.77 10.00
C GLY A 299 27.21 -8.80 10.16
N LEU A 300 27.30 -7.79 11.04
CA LEU A 300 26.21 -6.82 11.26
C LEU A 300 25.93 -5.92 10.05
N CYS A 301 26.91 -5.72 9.17
CA CYS A 301 26.85 -4.84 8.02
C CYS A 301 26.60 -5.57 6.68
N VAL A 302 26.28 -6.86 6.72
CA VAL A 302 26.08 -7.74 5.56
C VAL A 302 24.62 -8.11 5.39
#